data_AF-A0A135L110-F1
#
_entry.id   AF-A0A135L110-F1
#
_cell.length_a   1.000
_cell.length_b   1.000
_cell.length_c   1.000
_cell.angle_alpha   90.00
_cell.angle_beta   90.00
_cell.angle_gamma   90.00
#
_symmetry.space_group_name_H-M   'P 1'
#
loop_
_entity.id
_entity.type
_entity.pdbx_description
1 polymer ?
#
loop_
_entity_poly.entity_id
_entity_poly.type
_entity_poly.pdbx_seq_one_letter_code
_entity_poly.pdbx_strand_id
1 'polypeptide(L)'
;MAGEVYQENLLPHLVHFWLPLKGKRQGEWIPELERLIRLESESDNAIVLHMLFNGLPRLDWTMINRIPYQNGIYIMFEKGESYHGMDRIVRIGTHRGQDRLLKRLRDHFVKEDADGSIFRKNIGRAFLKMTSDPYLQVWEIDMHNSENERNYGHLINEELETELEAKIGRYLRDNITFVCFPVDEEAERLRLEEGIIASLNRHPSFGPSSNWLGLNSPMSEIANSGLWNRQGLQGQPLSDEELERIKWLARFGNDSFRNNTGRRARVQRTVRQSRTAGEPSDSGRKTADDVRQYIEKLLQEAKLRGEDYIDLVSGDIHNQMGMKNRMSQICRIMYEKMMPGDEVLHTTPSGKSSTIKIRYDLRNR
;
A
#
# COMPACT_ATOMS: atom_id res chain seq x y z
N MET A 1 7.97 -30.06 16.21
CA MET A 1 9.20 -29.24 16.35
C MET A 1 8.86 -27.98 17.13
N ALA A 2 9.74 -27.42 17.96
CA ALA A 2 9.43 -26.28 18.84
C ALA A 2 8.98 -24.97 18.11
N GLY A 3 9.02 -24.95 16.77
CA GLY A 3 8.57 -23.84 15.94
C GLY A 3 7.09 -23.87 15.52
N GLU A 4 6.43 -25.03 15.48
CA GLU A 4 5.05 -25.15 14.98
C GLU A 4 4.05 -24.47 15.93
N VAL A 5 4.16 -24.74 17.23
CA VAL A 5 3.29 -24.17 18.28
C VAL A 5 3.46 -22.65 18.42
N TYR A 6 4.64 -22.11 18.08
CA TYR A 6 4.91 -20.67 18.15
C TYR A 6 4.40 -19.93 16.90
N GLN A 7 4.47 -20.55 15.73
CA GLN A 7 3.96 -19.98 14.49
C GLN A 7 2.43 -20.01 14.43
N GLU A 8 1.79 -21.11 14.87
CA GLU A 8 0.33 -21.26 14.83
C GLU A 8 -0.41 -20.16 15.60
N ASN A 9 0.12 -19.69 16.72
CA ASN A 9 -0.47 -18.59 17.49
C ASN A 9 -0.30 -17.21 16.83
N LEU A 10 0.70 -17.04 15.96
CA LEU A 10 0.94 -15.79 15.24
C LEU A 10 0.21 -15.75 13.89
N LEU A 11 -0.04 -16.91 13.27
CA LEU A 11 -0.66 -17.01 11.95
C LEU A 11 -2.01 -16.25 11.82
N PRO A 12 -2.93 -16.29 12.80
CA PRO A 12 -4.18 -15.50 12.76
C PRO A 12 -3.96 -13.98 12.77
N HIS A 13 -2.83 -13.51 13.29
CA HIS A 13 -2.47 -12.09 13.30
C HIS A 13 -1.63 -11.68 12.08
N LEU A 14 -1.10 -12.65 11.34
CA LEU A 14 -0.27 -12.43 10.14
C LEU A 14 -1.03 -12.63 8.82
N VAL A 15 -2.35 -12.83 8.88
CA VAL A 15 -3.19 -13.13 7.70
C VAL A 15 -3.12 -12.03 6.64
N HIS A 16 -2.83 -10.80 7.07
CA HIS A 16 -2.79 -9.61 6.21
C HIS A 16 -1.38 -9.21 5.76
N PHE A 17 -0.33 -9.90 6.22
CA PHE A 17 1.05 -9.56 5.86
C PHE A 17 1.60 -10.51 4.81
N TRP A 18 2.51 -9.99 3.99
CA TRP A 18 3.27 -10.80 3.07
C TRP A 18 4.32 -11.60 3.83
N LEU A 19 4.17 -12.92 3.78
CA LEU A 19 5.12 -13.86 4.37
C LEU A 19 5.90 -14.51 3.21
N PRO A 20 7.13 -14.04 2.92
CA PRO A 20 7.84 -14.40 1.68
C PRO A 20 8.16 -15.90 1.55
N LEU A 21 8.26 -16.63 2.67
CA LEU A 21 8.53 -18.07 2.68
C LEU A 21 7.26 -18.93 2.84
N LYS A 22 6.08 -18.33 3.00
CA LYS A 22 4.84 -19.07 3.24
C LYS A 22 4.51 -19.93 2.02
N GLY A 23 4.28 -21.22 2.25
CA GLY A 23 3.94 -22.20 1.20
C GLY A 23 5.13 -22.67 0.35
N LYS A 24 6.35 -22.17 0.59
CA LYS A 24 7.56 -22.61 -0.12
C LYS A 24 8.17 -23.85 0.53
N ARG A 25 8.64 -24.79 -0.29
CA ARG A 25 9.39 -25.97 0.14
C ARG A 25 10.77 -25.56 0.64
N GLN A 26 11.39 -26.37 1.50
CA GLN A 26 12.67 -26.05 2.13
C GLN A 26 13.79 -25.74 1.11
N GLY A 27 13.83 -26.44 -0.03
CA GLY A 27 14.80 -26.17 -1.10
C GLY A 27 14.62 -24.82 -1.80
N GLU A 28 13.47 -24.18 -1.65
CA GLU A 28 13.15 -22.87 -2.24
C GLU A 28 13.46 -21.70 -1.29
N TRP A 29 13.80 -22.00 -0.02
CA TRP A 29 14.00 -20.96 0.99
C TRP A 29 15.29 -20.16 0.76
N ILE A 30 16.42 -20.83 0.50
CA ILE A 30 17.70 -20.15 0.25
C ILE A 30 17.58 -19.21 -0.98
N PRO A 31 17.10 -19.68 -2.16
CA PRO A 31 16.91 -18.80 -3.31
C PRO A 31 16.00 -17.60 -3.02
N GLU A 32 14.92 -17.80 -2.25
CA GLU A 32 14.01 -16.72 -1.88
C GLU A 32 14.68 -15.72 -0.94
N LEU A 33 15.42 -16.17 0.08
CA LEU A 33 16.15 -15.29 0.99
C LEU A 33 17.22 -14.48 0.26
N GLU A 34 17.96 -15.10 -0.66
CA GLU A 34 18.92 -14.40 -1.51
C GLU A 34 18.22 -13.34 -2.38
N ARG A 35 17.03 -13.64 -2.92
CA ARG A 35 16.22 -12.67 -3.66
C ARG A 35 15.82 -11.47 -2.79
N LEU A 36 15.44 -11.71 -1.53
CA LEU A 36 15.11 -10.64 -0.57
C LEU A 36 16.33 -9.78 -0.23
N ILE A 37 17.50 -10.39 -0.04
CA ILE A 37 18.75 -9.66 0.20
C ILE A 37 19.08 -8.78 -1.00
N ARG A 38 18.99 -9.34 -2.22
CA ARG A 38 19.20 -8.58 -3.46
C ARG A 38 18.27 -7.37 -3.57
N LEU A 39 16.99 -7.54 -3.20
CA LEU A 39 16.00 -6.45 -3.21
C LEU A 39 16.38 -5.31 -2.25
N GLU A 40 17.00 -5.62 -1.10
CA GLU A 40 17.44 -4.60 -0.14
C GLU A 40 18.76 -3.93 -0.55
N SER A 41 19.60 -4.59 -1.35
CA SER A 41 20.86 -4.05 -1.84
C SER A 41 20.75 -3.28 -3.16
N GLU A 42 19.64 -3.44 -3.89
CA GLU A 42 19.42 -2.78 -5.17
C GLU A 42 19.10 -1.29 -4.97
N SER A 43 19.80 -0.44 -5.72
CA SER A 43 19.68 1.02 -5.68
C SER A 43 18.83 1.58 -6.80
N ASP A 44 18.62 0.84 -7.89
CA ASP A 44 17.79 1.30 -9.00
C ASP A 44 16.30 1.16 -8.68
N ASN A 45 15.60 2.30 -8.56
CA ASN A 45 14.18 2.31 -8.21
C ASN A 45 13.32 1.49 -9.16
N ALA A 46 13.56 1.52 -10.47
CA ALA A 46 12.75 0.78 -11.43
C ALA A 46 12.96 -0.72 -11.27
N ILE A 47 14.20 -1.17 -11.03
CA ILE A 47 14.51 -2.58 -10.75
C ILE A 47 13.92 -3.01 -9.40
N VAL A 48 14.08 -2.21 -8.34
CA VAL A 48 13.50 -2.47 -7.01
C VAL A 48 12.00 -2.66 -7.10
N LEU A 49 11.29 -1.77 -7.80
CA LEU A 49 9.84 -1.85 -7.96
C LEU A 49 9.43 -3.15 -8.68
N HIS A 50 10.14 -3.53 -9.74
CA HIS A 50 9.86 -4.79 -10.43
C HIS A 50 10.14 -6.02 -9.55
N MET A 51 11.27 -6.04 -8.83
CA MET A 51 11.61 -7.13 -7.91
C MET A 51 10.60 -7.26 -6.76
N LEU A 52 10.15 -6.12 -6.21
CA LEU A 52 9.17 -6.09 -5.13
C LEU A 52 7.83 -6.63 -5.62
N PHE A 53 7.27 -6.05 -6.68
CA PHE A 53 5.91 -6.37 -7.11
C PHE A 53 5.79 -7.73 -7.80
N ASN A 54 6.83 -8.21 -8.49
CA ASN A 54 6.86 -9.60 -8.98
C ASN A 54 6.98 -10.63 -7.84
N GLY A 55 7.41 -10.21 -6.65
CA GLY A 55 7.47 -11.07 -5.46
C GLY A 55 6.15 -11.19 -4.68
N LEU A 56 5.16 -10.35 -5.00
CA LEU A 56 3.86 -10.37 -4.33
C LEU A 56 2.92 -11.42 -4.95
N PRO A 57 1.92 -11.91 -4.19
CA PRO A 57 0.94 -12.86 -4.71
C PRO A 57 0.18 -12.26 -5.91
N ARG A 58 0.31 -12.90 -7.07
CA ARG A 58 -0.36 -12.48 -8.30
C ARG A 58 -1.87 -12.72 -8.20
N LEU A 59 -2.64 -11.74 -8.65
CA LEU A 59 -4.09 -11.76 -8.74
C LEU A 59 -4.52 -11.63 -10.20
N ASP A 60 -5.70 -12.18 -10.50
CA ASP A 60 -6.45 -11.92 -11.72
C ASP A 60 -7.85 -11.37 -11.39
N TRP A 61 -8.62 -11.07 -12.42
CA TRP A 61 -9.95 -10.48 -12.29
C TRP A 61 -10.95 -11.35 -11.49
N THR A 62 -10.76 -12.68 -11.46
CA THR A 62 -11.61 -13.60 -10.68
C THR A 62 -11.31 -13.52 -9.18
N MET A 63 -10.13 -13.02 -8.82
CA MET A 63 -9.66 -12.92 -7.44
C MET A 63 -9.94 -11.57 -6.77
N ILE A 64 -10.59 -10.61 -7.46
CA ILE A 64 -10.84 -9.25 -6.91
C ILE A 64 -11.51 -9.32 -5.52
N ASN A 65 -12.49 -10.21 -5.33
CA ASN A 65 -13.21 -10.34 -4.06
C ASN A 65 -12.37 -10.93 -2.91
N ARG A 66 -11.16 -11.41 -3.18
CA ARG A 66 -10.24 -11.97 -2.17
C ARG A 66 -9.32 -10.92 -1.54
N ILE A 67 -9.31 -9.70 -2.08
CA ILE A 67 -8.49 -8.60 -1.55
C ILE A 67 -9.07 -8.16 -0.19
N PRO A 68 -8.29 -8.19 0.90
CA PRO A 68 -8.82 -8.00 2.26
C PRO A 68 -8.94 -6.53 2.71
N TYR A 69 -8.78 -5.58 1.79
CA TYR A 69 -8.80 -4.14 2.06
C TYR A 69 -9.47 -3.38 0.92
N GLN A 70 -9.99 -2.20 1.26
CA GLN A 70 -10.82 -1.40 0.36
C GLN A 70 -10.07 -0.20 -0.24
N ASN A 71 -8.89 0.12 0.30
CA ASN A 71 -8.02 1.22 -0.11
C ASN A 71 -6.64 0.70 -0.49
N GLY A 72 -6.07 1.19 -1.59
CA GLY A 72 -4.75 0.75 -2.02
C GLY A 72 -4.42 1.09 -3.46
N ILE A 73 -3.23 0.67 -3.87
CA ILE A 73 -2.68 0.83 -5.21
C ILE A 73 -2.62 -0.54 -5.88
N TYR A 74 -2.93 -0.60 -7.17
CA TYR A 74 -2.77 -1.78 -8.01
C TYR A 74 -1.66 -1.59 -9.04
N ILE A 75 -0.89 -2.65 -9.26
CA ILE A 75 0.21 -2.72 -10.24
C ILE A 75 -0.13 -3.84 -11.22
N MET A 76 -0.23 -3.51 -12.50
CA MET A 76 -0.62 -4.46 -13.55
C MET A 76 0.57 -4.86 -14.41
N PHE A 77 0.50 -6.10 -14.87
CA PHE A 77 1.50 -6.79 -15.67
C PHE A 77 0.82 -7.39 -16.88
N GLU A 78 1.50 -7.39 -18.02
CA GLU A 78 0.96 -7.91 -19.27
C GLU A 78 1.75 -9.14 -19.71
N LYS A 79 1.01 -10.20 -20.05
CA LYS A 79 1.57 -11.45 -20.56
C LYS A 79 2.43 -11.18 -21.81
N GLY A 80 3.67 -11.64 -21.78
CA GLY A 80 4.62 -11.48 -22.88
C GLY A 80 5.49 -10.23 -22.77
N GLU A 81 5.18 -9.29 -21.86
CA GLU A 81 6.04 -8.14 -21.59
C GLU A 81 7.04 -8.48 -20.47
N SER A 82 8.32 -8.20 -20.70
CA SER A 82 9.39 -8.47 -19.73
C SER A 82 10.29 -7.27 -19.49
N TYR A 83 10.79 -7.13 -18.25
CA TYR A 83 11.80 -6.16 -17.86
C TYR A 83 12.81 -6.83 -16.95
N HIS A 84 14.08 -6.87 -17.36
CA HIS A 84 15.17 -7.56 -16.66
C HIS A 84 14.82 -9.00 -16.23
N GLY A 85 14.14 -9.75 -17.10
CA GLY A 85 13.75 -11.15 -16.86
C GLY A 85 12.56 -11.34 -15.91
N MET A 86 11.91 -10.25 -15.49
CA MET A 86 10.67 -10.26 -14.70
C MET A 86 9.49 -9.86 -15.58
N ASP A 87 8.26 -10.10 -15.13
CA ASP A 87 7.09 -9.55 -15.82
C ASP A 87 7.14 -8.02 -15.73
N ARG A 88 6.92 -7.35 -16.85
CA ARG A 88 6.97 -5.88 -16.92
C ARG A 88 5.71 -5.27 -16.33
N ILE A 89 5.88 -4.20 -15.55
CA ILE A 89 4.78 -3.37 -15.11
C ILE A 89 4.28 -2.55 -16.31
N VAL A 90 2.99 -2.65 -16.64
CA VAL A 90 2.37 -1.93 -17.76
C VAL A 90 1.40 -0.84 -17.34
N ARG A 91 0.93 -0.88 -16.09
CA ARG A 91 0.02 0.12 -15.55
C ARG A 91 0.12 0.16 -14.03
N ILE A 92 0.06 1.36 -13.49
CA ILE A 92 -0.08 1.63 -12.07
C ILE A 92 -1.36 2.40 -11.89
N GLY A 93 -2.13 2.07 -10.86
CA GLY A 93 -3.31 2.86 -10.61
C GLY A 93 -3.82 2.80 -9.19
N THR A 94 -4.60 3.83 -8.86
CA THR A 94 -5.34 3.90 -7.61
C THR A 94 -6.79 4.33 -7.85
N HIS A 95 -7.45 4.78 -6.79
CA HIS A 95 -8.80 5.32 -6.81
C HIS A 95 -8.91 6.55 -5.90
N ARG A 96 -9.85 7.43 -6.24
CA ARG A 96 -10.23 8.62 -5.45
C ARG A 96 -11.43 8.30 -4.57
N GLY A 97 -11.51 8.97 -3.43
CA GLY A 97 -12.46 8.65 -2.37
C GLY A 97 -11.99 7.44 -1.55
N GLN A 98 -12.82 7.08 -0.57
CA GLN A 98 -12.57 5.95 0.32
C GLN A 98 -13.29 4.70 -0.17
N ASP A 99 -12.67 3.55 0.08
CA ASP A 99 -13.20 2.20 -0.06
C ASP A 99 -13.60 1.77 -1.48
N ARG A 100 -12.90 2.29 -2.50
CA ARG A 100 -13.24 2.09 -3.92
C ARG A 100 -12.30 1.19 -4.70
N LEU A 101 -11.31 0.54 -4.08
CA LEU A 101 -10.34 -0.30 -4.79
C LEU A 101 -11.02 -1.42 -5.59
N LEU A 102 -11.89 -2.21 -4.92
CA LEU A 102 -12.55 -3.35 -5.58
C LEU A 102 -13.48 -2.88 -6.69
N LYS A 103 -14.21 -1.78 -6.47
CA LYS A 103 -15.05 -1.17 -7.50
C LYS A 103 -14.21 -0.78 -8.71
N ARG A 104 -13.09 -0.08 -8.48
CA ARG A 104 -12.21 0.38 -9.55
C ARG A 104 -11.61 -0.75 -10.37
N LEU A 105 -11.22 -1.85 -9.73
CA LEU A 105 -10.77 -3.05 -10.43
C LEU A 105 -11.89 -3.67 -11.27
N ARG A 106 -13.13 -3.73 -10.75
CA ARG A 106 -14.29 -4.21 -11.52
C ARG A 106 -14.60 -3.29 -12.71
N ASP A 107 -14.45 -1.98 -12.57
CA ASP A 107 -14.61 -1.02 -13.68
C ASP A 107 -13.58 -1.26 -14.81
N HIS A 108 -12.44 -1.88 -14.51
CA HIS A 108 -11.46 -2.27 -15.53
C HIS A 108 -11.80 -3.62 -16.16
N PHE A 109 -11.99 -4.66 -15.34
CA PHE A 109 -12.03 -6.03 -15.83
C PHE A 109 -13.44 -6.59 -16.11
N VAL A 110 -14.46 -6.07 -15.43
CA VAL A 110 -15.81 -6.66 -15.41
C VAL A 110 -16.81 -5.76 -16.12
N LYS A 111 -16.85 -4.46 -15.78
CA LYS A 111 -17.75 -3.51 -16.43
C LYS A 111 -17.21 -3.18 -17.83
N GLU A 112 -18.02 -3.45 -18.83
CA GLU A 112 -17.71 -3.19 -20.24
C GLU A 112 -18.17 -1.77 -20.59
N ASP A 113 -17.38 -0.80 -20.12
CA ASP A 113 -17.68 0.63 -20.19
C ASP A 113 -16.38 1.45 -20.22
N ALA A 114 -15.99 1.88 -21.41
CA ALA A 114 -14.79 2.69 -21.64
C ALA A 114 -14.91 4.11 -21.12
N ASP A 115 -16.11 4.71 -21.10
CA ASP A 115 -16.31 6.06 -20.56
C ASP A 115 -16.18 6.08 -19.03
N GLY A 116 -16.57 5.00 -18.36
CA GLY A 116 -16.29 4.77 -16.94
C GLY A 116 -14.83 4.39 -16.65
N SER A 117 -14.06 4.06 -17.67
CA SER A 117 -12.77 3.38 -17.54
C SER A 117 -11.76 3.85 -18.59
N ILE A 118 -11.05 4.94 -18.30
CA ILE A 118 -10.01 5.48 -19.20
C ILE A 118 -8.98 4.43 -19.66
N PHE A 119 -8.75 3.38 -18.86
CA PHE A 119 -7.90 2.27 -19.26
C PHE A 119 -8.49 1.48 -20.43
N ARG A 120 -9.78 1.10 -20.35
CA ARG A 120 -10.50 0.46 -21.45
C ARG A 120 -10.59 1.38 -22.67
N LYS A 121 -10.88 2.68 -22.45
CA LYS A 121 -10.86 3.70 -23.52
C LYS A 121 -9.54 3.71 -24.27
N ASN A 122 -8.40 3.68 -23.56
CA ASN A 122 -7.06 3.64 -24.16
C ASN A 122 -6.77 2.35 -24.94
N ILE A 123 -7.24 1.20 -24.47
CA ILE A 123 -7.10 -0.06 -25.21
C ILE A 123 -7.96 -0.02 -26.49
N GLY A 124 -9.20 0.46 -26.39
CA GLY A 124 -10.08 0.66 -27.55
C GLY A 124 -9.46 1.60 -28.59
N ARG A 125 -8.88 2.72 -28.14
CA ARG A 125 -8.11 3.65 -28.97
C ARG A 125 -6.99 2.94 -29.75
N ALA A 126 -6.22 2.08 -29.07
CA ALA A 126 -5.14 1.33 -29.70
C ALA A 126 -5.67 0.33 -30.74
N PHE A 127 -6.77 -0.38 -30.46
CA PHE A 127 -7.39 -1.28 -31.43
C PHE A 127 -7.89 -0.56 -32.68
N LEU A 128 -8.62 0.55 -32.50
CA LEU A 128 -9.17 1.33 -33.60
C LEU A 128 -8.07 1.99 -34.44
N LYS A 129 -7.04 2.55 -33.81
CA LYS A 129 -5.89 3.12 -34.54
C LYS A 129 -5.11 2.06 -35.31
N MET A 130 -4.92 0.86 -34.73
CA MET A 130 -4.21 -0.24 -35.40
C MET A 130 -4.89 -0.66 -36.71
N THR A 131 -6.22 -0.57 -36.79
CA THR A 131 -6.99 -0.86 -38.01
C THR A 131 -7.33 0.37 -38.84
N SER A 132 -6.84 1.56 -38.46
CA SER A 132 -7.21 2.85 -39.07
C SER A 132 -8.72 3.08 -39.15
N ASP A 133 -9.45 2.64 -38.12
CA ASP A 133 -10.91 2.71 -38.07
C ASP A 133 -11.39 4.14 -37.77
N PRO A 134 -12.23 4.75 -38.63
CA PRO A 134 -12.72 6.12 -38.43
C PRO A 134 -13.60 6.25 -37.19
N TYR A 135 -14.16 5.15 -36.66
CA TYR A 135 -14.95 5.16 -35.43
C TYR A 135 -14.15 5.64 -34.22
N LEU A 136 -12.81 5.71 -34.32
CA LEU A 136 -11.97 6.37 -33.32
C LEU A 136 -12.46 7.79 -32.96
N GLN A 137 -12.99 8.54 -33.93
CA GLN A 137 -13.50 9.89 -33.68
C GLN A 137 -14.72 9.90 -32.76
N VAL A 138 -15.65 8.96 -32.96
CA VAL A 138 -16.83 8.78 -32.10
C VAL A 138 -16.39 8.22 -30.75
N TRP A 139 -15.48 7.25 -30.76
CA TRP A 139 -14.88 6.65 -29.57
C TRP A 139 -14.10 7.64 -28.70
N GLU A 140 -13.71 8.83 -29.16
CA GLU A 140 -13.09 9.83 -28.28
C GLU A 140 -14.11 10.57 -27.40
N ILE A 141 -15.38 10.60 -27.83
CA ILE A 141 -16.43 11.33 -27.15
C ILE A 141 -16.80 10.57 -25.87
N ASP A 142 -16.92 11.30 -24.76
CA ASP A 142 -17.41 10.76 -23.48
C ASP A 142 -18.93 10.87 -23.44
N MET A 143 -19.63 9.75 -23.58
CA MET A 143 -21.09 9.68 -23.64
C MET A 143 -21.75 9.69 -22.26
N HIS A 144 -20.99 9.64 -21.15
CA HIS A 144 -21.55 9.95 -19.83
C HIS A 144 -21.82 11.44 -19.63
N ASN A 145 -21.28 12.31 -20.50
CA ASN A 145 -21.66 13.72 -20.53
C ASN A 145 -22.99 13.87 -21.29
N SER A 146 -24.03 14.31 -20.58
CA SER A 146 -25.37 14.50 -21.13
C SER A 146 -25.45 15.45 -22.33
N GLU A 147 -24.55 16.43 -22.42
CA GLU A 147 -24.47 17.33 -23.58
C GLU A 147 -23.91 16.59 -24.80
N ASN A 148 -22.88 15.77 -24.60
CA ASN A 148 -22.32 14.94 -25.67
C ASN A 148 -23.33 13.90 -26.16
N GLU A 149 -24.02 13.22 -25.24
CA GLU A 149 -25.06 12.24 -25.57
C GLU A 149 -26.15 12.88 -26.44
N ARG A 150 -26.64 14.07 -26.05
CA ARG A 150 -27.64 14.81 -26.84
C ARG A 150 -27.15 15.20 -28.23
N ASN A 151 -25.90 15.66 -28.33
CA ASN A 151 -25.36 16.22 -29.57
C ASN A 151 -24.83 15.13 -30.53
N TYR A 152 -24.30 14.03 -29.99
CA TYR A 152 -23.53 13.03 -30.76
C TYR A 152 -24.02 11.59 -30.56
N GLY A 153 -24.98 11.33 -29.68
CA GLY A 153 -25.47 9.97 -29.42
C GLY A 153 -26.02 9.25 -30.67
N HIS A 154 -26.51 10.01 -31.65
CA HIS A 154 -26.95 9.48 -32.94
C HIS A 154 -25.82 8.91 -33.82
N LEU A 155 -24.55 9.19 -33.48
CA LEU A 155 -23.37 8.66 -34.16
C LEU A 155 -22.93 7.31 -33.58
N ILE A 156 -23.50 6.89 -32.45
CA ILE A 156 -23.14 5.63 -31.78
C ILE A 156 -23.55 4.45 -32.68
N ASN A 157 -22.59 3.57 -32.90
CA ASN A 157 -22.82 2.25 -33.45
C ASN A 157 -22.79 1.23 -32.30
N GLU A 158 -23.98 0.88 -31.79
CA GLU A 158 -24.13 0.00 -30.62
C GLU A 158 -23.51 -1.39 -30.84
N GLU A 159 -23.62 -1.94 -32.05
CA GLU A 159 -23.06 -3.25 -32.40
C GLU A 159 -21.52 -3.18 -32.34
N LEU A 160 -20.93 -2.17 -32.98
CA LEU A 160 -19.47 -1.97 -32.98
C LEU A 160 -18.92 -1.71 -31.57
N GLU A 161 -19.59 -0.89 -30.76
CA GLU A 161 -19.17 -0.64 -29.37
C GLU A 161 -19.25 -1.90 -28.52
N THR A 162 -20.32 -2.69 -28.67
CA THR A 162 -20.47 -3.97 -27.97
C THR A 162 -19.34 -4.94 -28.34
N GLU A 163 -19.03 -5.07 -29.63
CA GLU A 163 -17.95 -5.92 -30.11
C GLU A 163 -16.58 -5.45 -29.63
N LEU A 164 -16.33 -4.14 -29.69
CA LEU A 164 -15.07 -3.53 -29.26
C LEU A 164 -14.87 -3.67 -27.75
N GLU A 165 -15.91 -3.40 -26.95
CA GLU A 165 -15.88 -3.60 -25.50
C GLU A 165 -15.64 -5.06 -25.12
N ALA A 166 -16.30 -6.00 -25.80
CA ALA A 166 -16.07 -7.43 -25.58
C ALA A 166 -14.62 -7.82 -25.94
N LYS A 167 -14.06 -7.24 -27.01
CA LYS A 167 -12.65 -7.43 -27.41
C LYS A 167 -11.68 -6.86 -26.37
N ILE A 168 -11.94 -5.66 -25.84
CA ILE A 168 -11.17 -5.05 -24.74
C ILE A 168 -11.26 -5.94 -23.49
N GLY A 169 -12.45 -6.43 -23.16
CA GLY A 169 -12.70 -7.32 -22.03
C GLY A 169 -11.87 -8.60 -22.11
N ARG A 170 -11.86 -9.27 -23.28
CA ARG A 170 -11.02 -10.45 -23.53
C ARG A 170 -9.53 -10.11 -23.39
N TYR A 171 -9.06 -9.06 -24.05
CA TYR A 171 -7.66 -8.64 -23.96
C TYR A 171 -7.21 -8.42 -22.51
N LEU A 172 -8.02 -7.72 -21.70
CA LEU A 172 -7.71 -7.48 -20.29
C LEU A 172 -7.69 -8.78 -19.48
N ARG A 173 -8.71 -9.63 -19.61
CA ARG A 173 -8.85 -10.85 -18.80
C ARG A 173 -7.81 -11.91 -19.17
N ASP A 174 -7.38 -11.97 -20.43
CA ASP A 174 -6.45 -12.99 -20.92
C ASP A 174 -4.98 -12.60 -20.77
N ASN A 175 -4.67 -11.30 -20.76
CA ASN A 175 -3.29 -10.81 -20.78
C ASN A 175 -2.88 -10.04 -19.53
N ILE A 176 -3.81 -9.46 -18.77
CA ILE A 176 -3.47 -8.62 -17.62
C ILE A 176 -3.65 -9.38 -16.31
N THR A 177 -2.57 -9.42 -15.54
CA THR A 177 -2.59 -9.82 -14.13
C THR A 177 -2.12 -8.65 -13.27
N PHE A 178 -2.37 -8.69 -11.97
CA PHE A 178 -2.01 -7.57 -11.10
C PHE A 178 -1.63 -8.00 -9.69
N VAL A 179 -1.03 -7.09 -8.95
CA VAL A 179 -0.88 -7.16 -7.50
C VAL A 179 -1.48 -5.90 -6.89
N CYS A 180 -1.85 -5.96 -5.61
CA CYS A 180 -2.31 -4.81 -4.86
C CYS A 180 -1.53 -4.70 -3.55
N PHE A 181 -1.45 -3.50 -3.00
CA PHE A 181 -1.03 -3.28 -1.62
C PHE A 181 -1.88 -2.16 -0.99
N PRO A 182 -2.16 -2.23 0.32
CA PRO A 182 -3.07 -1.30 0.97
C PRO A 182 -2.37 0.03 1.27
N VAL A 183 -3.11 1.13 1.11
CA VAL A 183 -2.67 2.49 1.44
C VAL A 183 -3.95 3.28 1.77
N ASP A 184 -4.16 3.66 3.03
CA ASP A 184 -5.47 4.17 3.48
C ASP A 184 -5.68 5.65 3.19
N GLU A 185 -4.62 6.45 3.25
CA GLU A 185 -4.72 7.88 2.99
C GLU A 185 -4.73 8.17 1.48
N GLU A 186 -5.70 8.97 1.01
CA GLU A 186 -5.83 9.29 -0.42
C GLU A 186 -4.64 10.10 -0.94
N ALA A 187 -4.14 11.07 -0.18
CA ALA A 187 -2.99 11.88 -0.58
C ALA A 187 -1.73 11.02 -0.72
N GLU A 188 -1.41 10.16 0.27
CA GLU A 188 -0.34 9.17 0.15
C GLU A 188 -0.54 8.25 -1.07
N ARG A 189 -1.76 7.73 -1.30
CA ARG A 189 -2.07 6.90 -2.47
C ARG A 189 -1.71 7.57 -3.79
N LEU A 190 -2.18 8.79 -3.99
CA LEU A 190 -1.96 9.55 -5.23
C LEU A 190 -0.48 9.90 -5.41
N ARG A 191 0.20 10.28 -4.31
CA ARG A 191 1.63 10.59 -4.35
C ARG A 191 2.47 9.37 -4.72
N LEU A 192 2.21 8.22 -4.10
CA LEU A 192 2.94 6.98 -4.38
C LEU A 192 2.61 6.45 -5.78
N GLU A 193 1.36 6.52 -6.24
CA GLU A 193 0.98 6.19 -7.63
C GLU A 193 1.80 7.03 -8.63
N GLU A 194 1.82 8.35 -8.47
CA GLU A 194 2.61 9.25 -9.33
C GLU A 194 4.11 8.93 -9.25
N GLY A 195 4.64 8.75 -8.05
CA GLY A 195 6.06 8.46 -7.85
C GLY A 195 6.50 7.18 -8.54
N ILE A 196 5.71 6.10 -8.42
CA ILE A 196 5.99 4.83 -9.11
C ILE A 196 5.99 5.03 -10.63
N ILE A 197 4.96 5.69 -11.17
CA ILE A 197 4.84 5.96 -12.61
C ILE A 197 6.04 6.76 -13.12
N ALA A 198 6.39 7.86 -12.44
CA ALA A 198 7.49 8.73 -12.82
C ALA A 198 8.85 8.01 -12.73
N SER A 199 9.06 7.17 -11.70
CA SER A 199 10.30 6.41 -11.52
C SER A 199 10.52 5.41 -12.65
N LEU A 200 9.46 4.73 -13.08
CA LEU A 200 9.53 3.81 -14.22
C LEU A 200 9.75 4.56 -15.54
N ASN A 201 8.95 5.58 -15.82
CA ASN A 201 9.00 6.31 -17.09
C ASN A 201 10.33 7.04 -17.33
N ARG A 202 11.02 7.47 -16.26
CA ARG A 202 12.33 8.13 -16.38
C ARG A 202 13.50 7.16 -16.54
N HIS A 203 13.30 5.87 -16.28
CA HIS A 203 14.39 4.91 -16.35
C HIS A 203 14.77 4.64 -17.82
N PRO A 204 16.05 4.82 -18.24
CA PRO A 204 16.43 4.78 -19.65
C PRO A 204 16.17 3.45 -20.36
N SER A 205 16.22 2.32 -19.65
CA SER A 205 15.96 1.00 -20.23
C SER A 205 14.49 0.57 -20.14
N PHE A 206 13.63 1.35 -19.48
CA PHE A 206 12.24 0.98 -19.31
C PHE A 206 11.45 1.26 -20.58
N GLY A 207 10.96 0.21 -21.20
CA GLY A 207 10.19 0.29 -22.43
C GLY A 207 9.44 -1.01 -22.72
N PRO A 208 8.47 -0.96 -23.65
CA PRO A 208 7.70 -2.13 -24.03
C PRO A 208 8.45 -3.02 -25.02
N SER A 209 7.96 -4.25 -25.21
CA SER A 209 8.40 -5.04 -26.38
C SER A 209 7.86 -4.43 -27.68
N SER A 210 8.46 -4.80 -28.83
CA SER A 210 8.04 -4.31 -30.14
C SER A 210 6.61 -4.68 -30.54
N ASN A 211 6.02 -5.69 -29.89
CA ASN A 211 4.69 -6.20 -30.20
C ASN A 211 3.62 -5.73 -29.21
N TRP A 212 3.98 -4.87 -28.25
CA TRP A 212 3.04 -4.38 -27.26
C TRP A 212 1.94 -3.54 -27.91
N LEU A 213 0.67 -3.86 -27.62
CA LEU A 213 -0.49 -3.19 -28.22
C LEU A 213 -0.45 -1.66 -28.01
N GLY A 214 0.05 -1.20 -26.86
CA GLY A 214 0.11 0.22 -26.51
C GLY A 214 0.96 1.08 -27.44
N LEU A 215 1.87 0.49 -28.23
CA LEU A 215 2.60 1.19 -29.29
C LEU A 215 1.67 1.73 -30.39
N ASN A 216 0.49 1.12 -30.58
CA ASN A 216 -0.52 1.59 -31.52
C ASN A 216 -1.43 2.68 -30.93
N SER A 217 -1.24 3.12 -29.69
CA SER A 217 -2.06 4.17 -29.07
C SER A 217 -1.96 5.50 -29.85
N PRO A 218 -3.07 6.23 -30.08
CA PRO A 218 -3.04 7.59 -30.61
C PRO A 218 -2.52 8.59 -29.57
N MET A 219 -2.54 8.23 -28.28
CA MET A 219 -1.95 9.02 -27.20
C MET A 219 -0.45 8.75 -27.16
N SER A 220 0.36 9.73 -27.53
CA SER A 220 1.82 9.61 -27.59
C SER A 220 2.43 9.34 -26.22
N GLU A 221 1.79 9.80 -25.14
CA GLU A 221 2.20 9.54 -23.77
C GLU A 221 2.24 8.04 -23.46
N ILE A 222 1.28 7.27 -23.98
CA ILE A 222 1.21 5.81 -23.78
C ILE A 222 2.25 5.10 -24.65
N ALA A 223 2.29 5.45 -25.94
CA ALA A 223 3.20 4.82 -26.89
C ALA A 223 4.68 5.03 -26.50
N ASN A 224 5.03 6.22 -26.03
CA ASN A 224 6.40 6.57 -25.69
C ASN A 224 6.84 6.04 -24.32
N SER A 225 5.94 6.02 -23.32
CA SER A 225 6.29 5.59 -21.96
C SER A 225 6.31 4.07 -21.77
N GLY A 226 5.65 3.33 -22.66
CA GLY A 226 5.39 1.91 -22.43
C GLY A 226 4.38 1.66 -21.31
N LEU A 227 3.66 2.67 -20.82
CA LEU A 227 2.65 2.52 -19.76
C LEU A 227 1.27 2.87 -20.30
N TRP A 228 0.24 2.15 -19.84
CA TRP A 228 -1.16 2.54 -20.05
C TRP A 228 -1.60 3.75 -19.22
N ASN A 229 -0.65 4.45 -18.59
CA ASN A 229 -0.83 5.69 -17.84
C ASN A 229 -0.56 6.89 -18.76
N ARG A 230 -1.43 7.90 -18.71
CA ARG A 230 -1.19 9.22 -19.35
C ARG A 230 -0.70 10.26 -18.34
N GLN A 231 -1.25 10.19 -17.12
CA GLN A 231 -0.93 11.08 -16.02
C GLN A 231 0.20 10.48 -15.15
N GLY A 232 0.95 11.35 -14.47
CA GLY A 232 2.04 10.98 -13.58
C GLY A 232 3.40 10.68 -14.26
N LEU A 233 3.44 10.56 -15.58
CA LEU A 233 4.66 10.23 -16.34
C LEU A 233 5.81 11.22 -16.13
N GLN A 234 5.49 12.51 -16.02
CA GLN A 234 6.45 13.60 -15.81
C GLN A 234 6.46 14.08 -14.34
N GLY A 235 5.80 13.37 -13.44
CA GLY A 235 5.75 13.69 -12.01
C GLY A 235 7.10 13.54 -11.33
N GLN A 236 7.14 13.75 -10.02
CA GLN A 236 8.35 13.55 -9.23
C GLN A 236 8.56 12.04 -8.97
N PRO A 237 9.72 11.47 -9.32
CA PRO A 237 10.08 10.10 -8.95
C PRO A 237 10.00 9.87 -7.45
N LEU A 238 10.07 8.60 -7.05
CA LEU A 238 10.16 8.25 -5.65
C LEU A 238 11.47 8.76 -5.07
N SER A 239 11.38 9.40 -3.91
CA SER A 239 12.49 9.51 -2.97
C SER A 239 12.79 8.16 -2.31
N ASP A 240 13.97 8.05 -1.70
CA ASP A 240 14.36 6.85 -0.95
C ASP A 240 13.38 6.54 0.20
N GLU A 241 12.87 7.57 0.89
CA GLU A 241 11.88 7.41 1.97
C GLU A 241 10.57 6.83 1.44
N GLU A 242 10.09 7.31 0.28
CA GLU A 242 8.87 6.81 -0.35
C GLU A 242 9.04 5.39 -0.89
N LEU A 243 10.22 5.05 -1.42
CA LEU A 243 10.51 3.69 -1.85
C LEU A 243 10.51 2.72 -0.66
N GLU A 244 11.16 3.08 0.45
CA GLU A 244 11.12 2.29 1.68
C GLU A 244 9.69 2.19 2.24
N ARG A 245 8.91 3.27 2.13
CA ARG A 245 7.49 3.27 2.50
C ARG A 245 6.68 2.31 1.63
N ILE A 246 6.90 2.25 0.32
CA ILE A 246 6.28 1.27 -0.57
C ILE A 246 6.68 -0.16 -0.21
N LYS A 247 7.98 -0.42 0.02
CA LYS A 247 8.45 -1.75 0.47
C LYS A 247 7.74 -2.16 1.76
N TRP A 248 7.56 -1.23 2.69
CA TRP A 248 6.82 -1.50 3.92
C TRP A 248 5.34 -1.78 3.67
N LEU A 249 4.63 -0.91 2.96
CA LEU A 249 3.20 -1.05 2.68
C LEU A 249 2.90 -2.37 1.95
N ALA A 250 3.75 -2.76 1.00
CA ALA A 250 3.64 -4.02 0.29
C ALA A 250 3.81 -5.26 1.21
N ARG A 251 4.61 -5.15 2.28
CA ARG A 251 4.92 -6.26 3.19
C ARG A 251 3.98 -6.32 4.39
N PHE A 252 3.74 -5.16 4.97
CA PHE A 252 3.15 -4.97 6.29
C PHE A 252 1.86 -4.14 6.26
N GLY A 253 1.43 -3.69 5.08
CA GLY A 253 0.26 -2.83 4.95
C GLY A 253 0.37 -1.50 5.70
N ASN A 254 -0.78 -0.96 6.13
CA ASN A 254 -0.87 0.36 6.76
C ASN A 254 -0.36 0.40 8.21
N ASP A 255 0.17 -0.70 8.74
CA ASP A 255 0.77 -0.71 10.07
C ASP A 255 1.92 0.30 10.17
N SER A 256 2.13 0.82 11.36
CA SER A 256 2.93 2.03 11.60
C SER A 256 4.42 1.83 11.23
N PHE A 257 4.78 2.24 10.01
CA PHE A 257 6.14 2.24 9.46
C PHE A 257 7.19 2.86 10.39
N ARG A 258 6.82 3.95 11.09
CA ARG A 258 7.71 4.67 12.02
C ARG A 258 7.99 3.94 13.34
N ASN A 259 7.18 2.96 13.74
CA ASN A 259 7.42 2.20 14.97
C ASN A 259 8.56 1.17 14.83
N ASN A 260 8.93 0.79 13.59
CA ASN A 260 9.97 -0.22 13.34
C ASN A 260 11.31 0.34 12.84
N THR A 261 11.37 1.57 12.30
CA THR A 261 12.67 2.20 11.97
C THR A 261 13.51 2.46 13.22
N GLY A 262 12.88 2.77 14.36
CA GLY A 262 13.55 2.82 15.67
C GLY A 262 14.07 1.47 16.19
N ARG A 263 13.60 0.34 15.62
CA ARG A 263 14.08 -1.02 15.98
C ARG A 263 15.26 -1.49 15.15
N ARG A 264 15.49 -0.95 13.93
CA ARG A 264 16.69 -1.27 13.12
C ARG A 264 17.99 -0.93 13.87
N ALA A 265 17.97 0.07 14.77
CA ALA A 265 19.13 0.45 15.57
C ALA A 265 19.46 -0.48 16.76
N ARG A 266 18.61 -1.48 17.08
CA ARG A 266 18.71 -2.22 18.36
C ARG A 266 18.76 -3.74 18.24
N VAL A 267 19.27 -4.29 17.13
CA VAL A 267 19.65 -5.71 17.10
C VAL A 267 21.07 -5.86 17.65
N GLN A 268 21.24 -5.57 18.95
CA GLN A 268 22.32 -6.16 19.72
C GLN A 268 21.80 -7.44 20.38
N ARG A 269 22.44 -8.53 19.98
CA ARG A 269 22.24 -9.94 20.36
C ARG A 269 22.02 -10.07 21.87
N THR A 270 20.76 -10.14 22.30
CA THR A 270 20.43 -10.39 23.71
C THR A 270 20.20 -11.88 23.93
N VAL A 271 21.02 -12.44 24.80
CA VAL A 271 20.98 -13.84 25.24
C VAL A 271 19.65 -14.11 25.96
N ARG A 272 19.04 -15.26 25.63
CA ARG A 272 17.78 -15.77 26.22
C ARG A 272 17.82 -15.74 27.75
N GLN A 273 16.83 -15.11 28.36
CA GLN A 273 16.29 -15.57 29.64
C GLN A 273 14.78 -15.75 29.52
N SER A 274 14.35 -16.96 29.87
CA SER A 274 12.98 -17.43 29.95
C SER A 274 12.15 -16.58 30.90
N ARG A 275 10.97 -16.12 30.45
CA ARG A 275 9.92 -15.61 31.34
C ARG A 275 8.73 -16.55 31.30
N THR A 276 8.39 -17.02 32.49
CA THR A 276 7.26 -17.86 32.86
C THR A 276 5.93 -17.16 32.57
N ALA A 277 4.96 -17.97 32.16
CA ALA A 277 3.56 -17.59 31.96
C ALA A 277 2.95 -17.01 33.25
N GLY A 278 2.16 -15.95 33.09
CA GLY A 278 1.28 -15.40 34.12
C GLY A 278 -0.11 -15.23 33.55
N GLU A 279 -1.09 -15.79 34.24
CA GLU A 279 -2.51 -15.96 33.93
C GLU A 279 -3.32 -14.65 33.79
N PRO A 280 -4.54 -14.72 33.21
CA PRO A 280 -5.38 -13.55 32.95
C PRO A 280 -6.33 -13.20 34.12
N SER A 281 -6.43 -11.91 34.44
CA SER A 281 -7.57 -11.27 35.12
C SER A 281 -7.46 -9.75 34.85
N ASP A 282 -8.48 -8.90 34.74
CA ASP A 282 -9.82 -8.85 35.30
C ASP A 282 -10.68 -7.89 34.44
N SER A 283 -11.97 -8.18 34.30
CA SER A 283 -12.96 -7.44 33.52
C SER A 283 -13.64 -6.32 34.33
N GLY A 284 -12.85 -5.54 35.07
CA GLY A 284 -13.30 -4.32 35.75
C GLY A 284 -13.31 -3.11 34.81
N ARG A 285 -14.28 -2.20 34.96
CA ARG A 285 -14.25 -0.87 34.29
C ARG A 285 -13.01 -0.10 34.75
N LYS A 286 -12.00 -0.01 33.89
CA LYS A 286 -10.78 0.77 34.15
C LYS A 286 -11.11 2.26 34.35
N THR A 287 -10.62 2.82 35.45
CA THR A 287 -10.88 4.15 35.99
C THR A 287 -9.73 5.13 35.69
N ALA A 288 -9.90 6.40 36.06
CA ALA A 288 -8.82 7.40 35.98
C ALA A 288 -7.62 7.04 36.87
N ASP A 289 -7.87 6.40 38.02
CA ASP A 289 -6.81 6.02 38.95
C ASP A 289 -5.99 4.86 38.41
N ASP A 290 -6.61 3.94 37.68
CA ASP A 290 -5.88 2.87 36.98
C ASP A 290 -4.89 3.44 35.95
N VAL A 291 -5.28 4.52 35.24
CA VAL A 291 -4.38 5.19 34.29
C VAL A 291 -3.22 5.86 35.02
N ARG A 292 -3.48 6.50 36.18
CA ARG A 292 -2.42 7.11 37.00
C ARG A 292 -1.43 6.07 37.52
N GLN A 293 -1.94 4.96 38.05
CA GLN A 293 -1.11 3.86 38.55
C GLN A 293 -0.31 3.21 37.42
N TYR A 294 -0.91 3.07 36.23
CA TYR A 294 -0.25 2.52 35.07
C TYR A 294 0.92 3.40 34.61
N ILE A 295 0.71 4.72 34.49
CA ILE A 295 1.78 5.67 34.15
C ILE A 295 2.87 5.64 35.22
N GLU A 296 2.51 5.65 36.51
CA GLU A 296 3.48 5.58 37.62
C GLU A 296 4.35 4.32 37.54
N LYS A 297 3.72 3.17 37.27
CA LYS A 297 4.42 1.90 37.08
C LYS A 297 5.43 1.99 35.93
N LEU A 298 5.05 2.57 34.78
CA LEU A 298 5.96 2.74 33.64
C LEU A 298 7.16 3.63 34.00
N LEU A 299 6.94 4.72 34.74
CA LEU A 299 8.01 5.61 35.22
C LEU A 299 8.96 4.86 36.17
N GLN A 300 8.43 4.11 37.14
CA GLN A 300 9.24 3.34 38.09
C GLN A 300 10.04 2.24 37.42
N GLU A 301 9.43 1.50 36.49
CA GLU A 301 10.12 0.45 35.75
C GLU A 301 11.26 1.02 34.90
N ALA A 302 11.08 2.20 34.29
CA ALA A 302 12.15 2.87 33.54
C ALA A 302 13.28 3.34 34.46
N LYS A 303 12.93 3.88 35.64
CA LYS A 303 13.92 4.26 36.67
C LYS A 303 14.72 3.06 37.18
N LEU A 304 14.06 1.92 37.43
CA LEU A 304 14.74 0.67 37.82
C LEU A 304 15.67 0.13 36.74
N ARG A 305 15.41 0.44 35.47
CA ARG A 305 16.30 0.11 34.34
C ARG A 305 17.45 1.11 34.16
N GLY A 306 17.53 2.15 34.98
CA GLY A 306 18.56 3.18 34.92
C GLY A 306 18.42 4.12 33.72
N GLU A 307 17.19 4.33 33.23
CA GLU A 307 16.92 5.29 32.15
C GLU A 307 16.89 6.73 32.71
N ASP A 308 17.49 7.67 31.98
CA ASP A 308 17.47 9.10 32.36
C ASP A 308 16.10 9.75 32.10
N TYR A 309 15.35 9.24 31.14
CA TYR A 309 14.02 9.72 30.77
C TYR A 309 13.20 8.59 30.13
N ILE A 310 11.89 8.81 30.02
CA ILE A 310 10.98 7.94 29.26
C ILE A 310 10.01 8.77 28.43
N ASP A 311 9.83 8.38 27.17
CA ASP A 311 8.84 8.97 26.27
C ASP A 311 7.55 8.14 26.32
N LEU A 312 6.43 8.75 26.72
CA LEU A 312 5.12 8.11 26.70
C LEU A 312 4.22 8.72 25.64
N VAL A 313 3.46 7.87 24.93
CA VAL A 313 2.48 8.26 23.92
C VAL A 313 1.07 7.90 24.39
N SER A 314 0.12 8.82 24.27
CA SER A 314 -1.27 8.63 24.73
C SER A 314 -1.98 7.45 24.06
N GLY A 315 -1.74 7.22 22.77
CA GLY A 315 -2.26 6.08 22.02
C GLY A 315 -1.75 4.74 22.52
N ASP A 316 -0.48 4.65 22.93
CA ASP A 316 0.11 3.42 23.44
C ASP A 316 -0.48 3.04 24.79
N ILE A 317 -0.63 4.03 25.68
CA ILE A 317 -1.30 3.84 26.98
C ILE A 317 -2.75 3.39 26.76
N HIS A 318 -3.47 4.02 25.82
CA HIS A 318 -4.85 3.65 25.50
C HIS A 318 -4.97 2.20 25.01
N ASN A 319 -4.08 1.78 24.11
CA ASN A 319 -4.06 0.43 23.56
C ASN A 319 -3.67 -0.62 24.60
N GLN A 320 -2.61 -0.37 25.37
CA GLN A 320 -2.14 -1.29 26.41
C GLN A 320 -3.16 -1.45 27.55
N MET A 321 -3.88 -0.38 27.88
CA MET A 321 -4.95 -0.45 28.86
C MET A 321 -6.27 -0.97 28.28
N GLY A 322 -6.42 -1.12 26.96
CA GLY A 322 -7.67 -1.63 26.34
C GLY A 322 -8.92 -0.81 26.70
N MET A 323 -8.76 0.49 26.97
CA MET A 323 -9.87 1.37 27.36
C MET A 323 -10.66 1.78 26.10
N LYS A 324 -11.99 1.83 26.19
CA LYS A 324 -12.86 2.34 25.10
C LYS A 324 -13.31 3.76 25.41
N ASN A 325 -13.19 4.68 24.45
CA ASN A 325 -13.74 6.05 24.52
C ASN A 325 -13.23 6.91 25.70
N ARG A 326 -11.93 6.81 26.05
CA ARG A 326 -11.32 7.54 27.19
C ARG A 326 -10.02 8.29 26.84
N MET A 327 -9.75 8.55 25.57
CA MET A 327 -8.52 9.21 25.11
C MET A 327 -8.27 10.58 25.77
N SER A 328 -9.32 11.38 25.94
CA SER A 328 -9.23 12.69 26.59
C SER A 328 -8.81 12.61 28.06
N GLN A 329 -9.21 11.54 28.75
CA GLN A 329 -8.84 11.29 30.14
C GLN A 329 -7.36 10.91 30.28
N ILE A 330 -6.86 10.08 29.37
CA ILE A 330 -5.44 9.69 29.33
C ILE A 330 -4.55 10.91 29.06
N CYS A 331 -4.89 11.70 28.04
CA CYS A 331 -4.12 12.91 27.71
C CYS A 331 -4.05 13.87 28.90
N ARG A 332 -5.19 14.11 29.57
CA ARG A 332 -5.24 14.96 30.78
C ARG A 332 -4.32 14.43 31.88
N ILE A 333 -4.35 13.12 32.16
CA ILE A 333 -3.53 12.52 33.21
C ILE A 333 -2.03 12.58 32.86
N MET A 334 -1.68 12.42 31.58
CA MET A 334 -0.30 12.58 31.12
C MET A 334 0.22 13.99 31.43
N TYR A 335 -0.57 15.02 31.13
CA TYR A 335 -0.23 16.40 31.51
C TYR A 335 -0.20 16.62 33.02
N GLU A 336 -1.15 16.07 33.78
CA GLU A 336 -1.18 16.14 35.26
C GLU A 336 0.07 15.53 35.91
N LYS A 337 0.67 14.53 35.28
CA LYS A 337 1.86 13.86 35.80
C LYS A 337 3.16 14.60 35.53
N MET A 338 3.15 15.67 34.73
CA MET A 338 4.38 16.41 34.40
C MET A 338 4.98 17.13 35.61
N MET A 339 6.30 17.22 35.65
CA MET A 339 7.10 17.96 36.63
C MET A 339 8.12 18.86 35.92
N PRO A 340 8.74 19.83 36.63
CA PRO A 340 9.82 20.63 36.06
C PRO A 340 10.95 19.74 35.52
N GLY A 341 11.24 19.87 34.22
CA GLY A 341 12.21 19.04 33.49
C GLY A 341 11.59 18.12 32.43
N ASP A 342 10.28 17.87 32.50
CA ASP A 342 9.57 17.11 31.48
C ASP A 342 9.27 17.95 30.23
N GLU A 343 9.22 17.31 29.06
CA GLU A 343 9.07 17.98 27.76
C GLU A 343 7.91 17.39 26.94
N VAL A 344 7.05 18.25 26.41
CA VAL A 344 6.01 17.84 25.46
C VAL A 344 6.61 17.78 24.05
N LEU A 345 6.95 16.58 23.60
CA LEU A 345 7.58 16.37 22.29
C LEU A 345 6.59 16.49 21.11
N HIS A 346 5.32 16.17 21.34
CA HIS A 346 4.28 16.31 20.32
C HIS A 346 2.91 16.50 20.95
N THR A 347 2.15 17.49 20.48
CA THR A 347 0.76 17.74 20.88
C THR A 347 -0.08 18.23 19.71
N THR A 348 -1.40 18.03 19.80
CA THR A 348 -2.38 18.59 18.85
C THR A 348 -2.96 19.91 19.41
N PRO A 349 -3.55 20.78 18.58
CA PRO A 349 -4.17 22.03 19.06
C PRO A 349 -5.23 21.81 20.17
N SER A 350 -5.88 20.65 20.17
CA SER A 350 -6.87 20.26 21.20
C SER A 350 -6.27 19.76 22.52
N GLY A 351 -4.96 19.43 22.55
CA GLY A 351 -4.30 18.73 23.66
C GLY A 351 -4.89 17.34 23.97
N LYS A 352 -5.73 16.81 23.07
CA LYS A 352 -6.52 15.58 23.26
C LYS A 352 -6.48 14.78 21.96
N SER A 353 -5.51 13.88 21.84
CA SER A 353 -5.29 13.03 20.67
C SER A 353 -4.60 11.73 21.09
N SER A 354 -4.67 10.68 20.27
CA SER A 354 -3.86 9.46 20.42
C SER A 354 -2.36 9.67 20.15
N THR A 355 -1.99 10.86 19.68
CA THR A 355 -0.62 11.19 19.27
C THR A 355 0.12 12.08 20.28
N ILE A 356 -0.45 12.38 21.45
CA ILE A 356 0.23 13.21 22.45
C ILE A 356 1.47 12.45 22.94
N LYS A 357 2.64 13.07 22.84
CA LYS A 357 3.92 12.49 23.26
C LYS A 357 4.58 13.41 24.30
N ILE A 358 4.86 12.86 25.47
CA ILE A 358 5.52 13.57 26.57
C ILE A 358 6.74 12.76 27.01
N ARG A 359 7.87 13.45 27.14
CA ARG A 359 9.10 12.97 27.75
C ARG A 359 9.07 13.29 29.23
N TYR A 360 9.18 12.28 30.06
CA TYR A 360 9.30 12.41 31.51
C TYR A 360 10.78 12.23 31.90
N ASP A 361 11.37 13.25 32.50
CA ASP A 361 12.72 13.20 33.05
C ASP A 361 12.67 12.41 34.37
N LEU A 362 13.44 11.32 34.43
CA LEU A 362 13.46 10.41 35.57
C LEU A 362 14.52 10.81 36.61
N ARG A 363 15.44 11.73 36.27
CA ARG A 363 16.51 12.19 37.18
C ARG A 363 15.97 13.06 38.30
N ASN A 364 14.82 13.69 38.08
CA ASN A 364 14.13 14.56 39.04
C ASN A 364 12.95 13.86 39.75
N ARG A 365 12.80 12.54 39.58
CA ARG A 365 11.67 11.73 40.08
C ARG A 365 12.10 10.68 41.08
#